data_AF-A0A533ZMP4-F1
#
_entry.id   AF-A0A533ZMP4-F1
#
_cell.length_a   1.000
_cell.length_b   1.000
_cell.length_c   1.000
_cell.angle_alpha   90.00
_cell.angle_beta   90.00
_cell.angle_gamma   90.00
#
_symmetry.space_group_name_H-M   'P 1'
#
loop_
_entity.id
_entity.type
_entity.pdbx_description
1 polymer ?
#
loop_
_entity_poly.entity_id
_entity_poly.type
_entity_poly.pdbx_seq_one_letter_code
_entity_poly.pdbx_strand_id
1 'polypeptide(L)'
;MTDGHLELIRVMADEIQRAGPIPFARFMELALYHPEFGYYMRAGEQGGERIGWHGDYYTSSDVHPMLARALVRQVRQADDLMGRPDPFTVIEMGAGKGLLARDFLDESAKRHRSFYDRLRYVIIERSPAMRGSQRSNLAPWLEVPGRVSWLNGLEDLQPDSVVGVMLSNELVDAFPVHRITIERGQVMEIFVDYQGGRFSAEGNPAVLLCADGVGRSVPTSRIAGHDRPRGFHELGRDWRRGGPASHRLHESNEFSHGAGRGAMA
;
A
#
# COMPACT_ATOMS: atom_id res chain seq x y z
N MET A 1 1.77 30.82 -2.49
CA MET A 1 2.10 29.66 -3.32
C MET A 1 1.11 28.58 -2.94
N THR A 2 0.23 28.19 -3.84
CA THR A 2 -0.64 27.03 -3.65
C THR A 2 0.18 25.80 -3.98
N ASP A 3 0.50 25.00 -2.96
CA ASP A 3 1.11 23.68 -3.16
C ASP A 3 0.06 22.77 -3.82
N GLY A 4 0.11 22.62 -5.15
CA GLY A 4 -0.80 21.76 -5.89
C GLY A 4 -0.92 22.10 -7.38
N HIS A 5 -1.36 21.12 -8.18
CA HIS A 5 -1.56 21.29 -9.61
C HIS A 5 -2.76 22.21 -9.88
N LEU A 6 -2.54 23.37 -10.51
CA LEU A 6 -3.54 24.43 -10.62
C LEU A 6 -4.85 23.98 -11.29
N GLU A 7 -4.78 23.17 -12.35
CA GLU A 7 -6.00 22.67 -13.01
C GLU A 7 -6.76 21.68 -12.13
N LEU A 8 -6.07 20.90 -11.30
CA LEU A 8 -6.74 19.98 -10.38
C LEU A 8 -7.46 20.75 -9.26
N ILE A 9 -6.81 21.81 -8.75
CA ILE A 9 -7.42 22.70 -7.77
C ILE A 9 -8.69 23.33 -8.35
N ARG A 10 -8.66 23.78 -9.60
CA ARG A 10 -9.85 24.34 -10.28
C ARG A 10 -10.97 23.31 -10.41
N VAL A 11 -10.68 22.09 -10.86
CA VAL A 11 -11.67 21.01 -10.94
C VAL A 11 -12.35 20.76 -9.60
N MET A 12 -11.56 20.63 -8.52
CA MET A 12 -12.10 20.43 -7.18
C MET A 12 -12.91 21.63 -6.69
N ALA A 13 -12.42 22.85 -6.92
CA ALA A 13 -13.08 24.08 -6.52
C ALA A 13 -14.43 24.27 -7.24
N ASP A 14 -14.50 23.98 -8.53
CA ASP A 14 -15.73 24.08 -9.33
C ASP A 14 -16.77 23.03 -8.87
N GLU A 15 -16.33 21.81 -8.54
CA GLU A 15 -17.20 20.78 -7.98
C GLU A 15 -17.79 21.24 -6.64
N ILE A 16 -16.94 21.77 -5.76
CA ILE A 16 -17.33 22.29 -4.44
C ILE A 16 -18.27 23.50 -4.55
N GLN A 17 -17.98 24.45 -5.45
CA GLN A 17 -18.82 25.64 -5.64
C GLN A 17 -20.22 25.28 -6.13
N ARG A 18 -20.35 24.21 -6.93
CA ARG A 18 -21.62 23.78 -7.51
C ARG A 18 -22.45 22.90 -6.55
N ALA A 19 -21.80 22.01 -5.81
CA ALA A 19 -22.46 20.97 -5.03
C ALA A 19 -22.34 21.13 -3.51
N GLY A 20 -21.57 22.12 -3.05
CA GLY A 20 -21.14 22.25 -1.66
C GLY A 20 -19.88 21.43 -1.35
N PRO A 21 -19.42 21.42 -0.09
CA PRO A 21 -18.25 20.66 0.32
C PRO A 21 -18.35 19.19 -0.12
N ILE A 22 -17.22 18.60 -0.49
CA ILE A 22 -17.14 17.19 -0.95
C ILE A 22 -16.59 16.30 0.17
N PRO A 23 -16.97 15.01 0.26
CA PRO A 23 -16.36 14.10 1.23
C PRO A 23 -14.83 14.04 1.08
N PHE A 24 -14.10 13.83 2.17
CA PHE A 24 -12.64 13.64 2.10
C PHE A 24 -12.25 12.50 1.14
N ALA A 25 -13.07 11.45 1.05
CA ALA A 25 -12.89 10.37 0.08
C ALA A 25 -12.88 10.91 -1.36
N ARG A 26 -13.84 11.76 -1.73
CA ARG A 26 -13.91 12.35 -3.07
C ARG A 26 -12.73 13.28 -3.36
N PHE A 27 -12.30 14.06 -2.38
CA PHE A 27 -11.09 14.87 -2.48
C PHE A 27 -9.85 14.00 -2.74
N MET A 28 -9.66 12.93 -1.97
CA MET A 28 -8.54 11.99 -2.13
C MET A 28 -8.60 11.26 -3.47
N GLU A 29 -9.79 10.84 -3.91
CA GLU A 29 -10.01 10.23 -5.23
C GLU A 29 -9.55 11.15 -6.36
N LEU A 30 -9.98 12.41 -6.36
CA LEU A 30 -9.57 13.39 -7.37
C LEU A 30 -8.05 13.66 -7.29
N ALA A 31 -7.50 13.82 -6.08
CA ALA A 31 -6.08 14.07 -5.86
C ALA A 31 -5.20 12.95 -6.45
N LEU A 32 -5.61 11.69 -6.25
CA LEU A 32 -4.82 10.52 -6.63
C LEU A 32 -5.10 10.03 -8.04
N TYR A 33 -6.36 10.05 -8.48
CA TYR A 33 -6.85 9.31 -9.65
C TYR A 33 -7.58 10.16 -10.69
N HIS A 34 -7.59 11.50 -10.58
CA HIS A 34 -8.16 12.33 -11.66
C HIS A 34 -7.51 11.95 -13.01
N PRO A 35 -8.28 11.64 -14.07
CA PRO A 35 -7.75 11.02 -15.29
C PRO A 35 -6.58 11.77 -15.93
N GLU A 36 -6.62 13.10 -15.88
CA GLU A 36 -5.58 13.96 -16.47
C GLU A 36 -4.57 14.47 -15.43
N PHE A 37 -4.99 14.63 -14.17
CA PHE A 37 -4.26 15.45 -13.21
C PHE A 37 -3.88 14.73 -11.92
N GLY A 38 -4.43 13.54 -11.70
CA GLY A 38 -4.24 12.74 -10.50
C GLY A 38 -2.79 12.29 -10.37
N TYR A 39 -2.35 12.16 -9.12
CA TYR A 39 -0.98 11.77 -8.78
C TYR A 39 -0.51 10.51 -9.53
N TYR A 40 -1.33 9.44 -9.54
CA TYR A 40 -0.99 8.16 -10.18
C TYR A 40 -1.26 8.11 -11.69
N MET A 41 -1.98 9.09 -12.24
CA MET A 41 -2.36 9.12 -13.66
C MET A 41 -1.35 9.87 -14.53
N ARG A 42 -0.55 10.77 -13.94
CA ARG A 42 0.43 11.60 -14.65
C ARG A 42 1.82 10.97 -14.70
N ALA A 43 2.50 11.11 -15.83
CA ALA A 43 3.96 11.05 -15.87
C ALA A 43 4.55 12.30 -15.20
N GLY A 44 5.75 12.22 -14.59
CA GLY A 44 6.38 13.37 -13.94
C GLY A 44 6.65 14.53 -14.92
N GLU A 45 6.74 15.76 -14.41
CA GLU A 45 6.72 17.02 -15.18
C GLU A 45 7.91 17.25 -16.14
N GLN A 46 8.79 16.26 -16.33
CA GLN A 46 9.89 16.30 -17.31
C GLN A 46 10.09 14.95 -18.01
N GLY A 47 9.04 14.13 -18.14
CA GLY A 47 9.18 12.75 -18.60
C GLY A 47 9.91 11.84 -17.59
N GLY A 48 10.19 12.35 -16.39
CA GLY A 48 10.77 11.62 -15.28
C GLY A 48 9.74 10.82 -14.49
N GLU A 49 10.21 9.79 -13.80
CA GLU A 49 9.38 8.91 -12.98
C GLU A 49 8.96 9.63 -11.68
N ARG A 50 7.66 9.70 -11.39
CA ARG A 50 7.14 10.28 -10.13
C ARG A 50 7.19 9.34 -8.93
N ILE A 51 7.29 8.04 -9.18
CA ILE A 51 7.46 6.98 -8.17
C ILE A 51 8.77 6.27 -8.50
N GLY A 52 9.58 5.92 -7.50
CA GLY A 52 10.89 5.27 -7.65
C GLY A 52 12.05 6.21 -7.29
N TRP A 53 13.28 5.81 -7.64
CA TRP A 53 14.53 6.46 -7.22
C TRP A 53 14.67 7.95 -7.57
N HIS A 54 13.91 8.43 -8.58
CA HIS A 54 13.90 9.82 -9.04
C HIS A 54 12.55 10.52 -8.79
N GLY A 55 11.64 9.89 -8.03
CA GLY A 55 10.29 10.37 -7.75
C GLY A 55 10.07 10.79 -6.29
N ASP A 56 8.83 11.07 -5.92
CA ASP A 56 8.46 11.59 -4.59
C ASP A 56 8.50 10.50 -3.50
N TYR A 57 8.31 9.23 -3.88
CA TYR A 57 8.37 8.06 -3.00
C TYR A 57 8.95 6.84 -3.73
N TYR A 58 9.60 5.94 -2.98
CA TYR A 58 10.05 4.63 -3.45
C TYR A 58 9.38 3.54 -2.61
N THR A 59 8.85 2.50 -3.26
CA THR A 59 8.24 1.36 -2.55
C THR A 59 9.32 0.39 -2.12
N SER A 60 9.00 -0.51 -1.19
CA SER A 60 9.92 -1.59 -0.78
C SER A 60 10.45 -2.44 -1.97
N SER A 61 9.68 -2.52 -3.06
CA SER A 61 10.04 -3.19 -4.31
C SER A 61 11.01 -2.39 -5.18
N ASP A 62 11.08 -1.07 -5.01
CA ASP A 62 12.07 -0.19 -5.66
C ASP A 62 13.43 -0.24 -4.95
N VAL A 63 13.48 -0.66 -3.68
CA VAL A 63 14.70 -0.61 -2.84
C VAL A 63 15.59 -1.84 -3.04
N HIS A 64 15.02 -3.04 -2.97
CA HIS A 64 15.82 -4.26 -3.06
C HIS A 64 14.98 -5.50 -3.42
N PRO A 65 15.51 -6.44 -4.23
CA PRO A 65 14.86 -7.73 -4.54
C PRO A 65 14.54 -8.64 -3.34
N MET A 66 14.87 -8.23 -2.10
CA MET A 66 14.72 -9.08 -0.92
C MET A 66 13.26 -9.34 -0.58
N LEU A 67 12.38 -8.35 -0.81
CA LEU A 67 10.94 -8.54 -0.62
C LEU A 67 10.42 -9.65 -1.53
N ALA A 68 10.74 -9.60 -2.83
CA ALA A 68 10.37 -10.63 -3.79
C ALA A 68 10.89 -12.02 -3.36
N ARG A 69 12.14 -12.11 -2.90
CA ARG A 69 12.72 -13.38 -2.41
C ARG A 69 11.98 -13.93 -1.20
N ALA A 70 11.61 -13.07 -0.24
CA ALA A 70 10.84 -13.49 0.93
C ALA A 70 9.43 -13.95 0.52
N LEU A 71 8.78 -13.22 -0.39
CA LEU A 71 7.46 -13.57 -0.91
C LEU A 71 7.47 -14.87 -1.69
N VAL A 72 8.46 -15.12 -2.57
CA VAL A 72 8.59 -16.39 -3.28
C VAL A 72 8.63 -17.56 -2.30
N ARG A 73 9.40 -17.46 -1.21
CA ARG A 73 9.45 -18.51 -0.18
C ARG A 73 8.09 -18.73 0.49
N GLN A 74 7.40 -17.67 0.87
CA GLN A 74 6.07 -17.77 1.49
C GLN A 74 5.03 -18.37 0.52
N VAL A 75 5.04 -17.93 -0.73
CA VAL A 75 4.13 -18.44 -1.77
C VAL A 75 4.43 -19.89 -2.11
N ARG A 76 5.70 -20.33 -2.03
CA ARG A 76 6.07 -21.74 -2.16
C ARG A 76 5.47 -22.61 -1.07
N GLN A 77 5.50 -22.15 0.17
CA GLN A 77 4.85 -22.87 1.26
C GLN A 77 3.35 -23.00 1.01
N ALA A 78 2.70 -21.94 0.54
CA ALA A 78 1.28 -21.98 0.19
C ALA A 78 0.98 -22.99 -0.93
N ASP A 79 1.81 -23.05 -1.98
CA ASP A 79 1.66 -24.05 -3.04
C ASP A 79 1.82 -25.49 -2.57
N ASP A 80 2.81 -25.77 -1.71
CA ASP A 80 2.99 -27.10 -1.16
C ASP A 80 1.76 -27.51 -0.33
N LEU A 81 1.20 -26.58 0.47
CA LEU A 81 -0.03 -26.80 1.23
C LEU A 81 -1.26 -26.99 0.35
N MET A 82 -1.29 -26.37 -0.83
CA MET A 82 -2.36 -26.54 -1.83
C MET A 82 -2.17 -27.78 -2.73
N GLY A 83 -1.15 -28.61 -2.49
CA GLY A 83 -0.93 -29.82 -3.28
C GLY A 83 -0.32 -29.55 -4.66
N ARG A 84 0.40 -28.44 -4.84
CA ARG A 84 1.14 -28.07 -6.06
C ARG A 84 0.26 -28.00 -7.31
N PRO A 85 -0.79 -27.17 -7.32
CA PRO A 85 -1.73 -27.08 -8.44
C PRO A 85 -1.04 -26.63 -9.74
N ASP A 86 -1.46 -27.19 -10.88
CA ASP A 86 -0.96 -26.79 -12.20
C ASP A 86 -2.14 -26.31 -13.08
N PRO A 87 -2.25 -25.00 -13.35
CA PRO A 87 -1.32 -23.92 -12.99
C PRO A 87 -1.43 -23.45 -11.52
N PHE A 88 -0.39 -22.76 -11.05
CA PHE A 88 -0.43 -21.97 -9.81
C PHE A 88 -0.42 -20.47 -10.17
N THR A 89 -1.45 -19.74 -9.75
CA THR A 89 -1.62 -18.34 -10.14
C THR A 89 -1.24 -17.38 -9.01
N VAL A 90 -0.36 -16.42 -9.30
CA VAL A 90 -0.09 -15.25 -8.46
C VAL A 90 -0.79 -14.06 -9.10
N ILE A 91 -1.73 -13.46 -8.38
CA ILE A 91 -2.38 -12.21 -8.78
C ILE A 91 -1.70 -11.07 -8.03
N GLU A 92 -1.25 -10.03 -8.72
CA GLU A 92 -0.77 -8.80 -8.10
C GLU A 92 -1.69 -7.64 -8.48
N MET A 93 -2.36 -7.05 -7.48
CA MET A 93 -3.21 -5.89 -7.67
C MET A 93 -2.42 -4.63 -7.33
N GLY A 94 -2.34 -3.70 -8.30
CA GLY A 94 -1.56 -2.48 -8.15
C GLY A 94 -0.05 -2.72 -8.21
N ALA A 95 0.44 -3.40 -9.25
CA ALA A 95 1.85 -3.79 -9.37
C ALA A 95 2.85 -2.64 -9.60
N GLY A 96 2.36 -1.38 -9.66
CA GLY A 96 3.17 -0.21 -9.97
C GLY A 96 3.95 -0.41 -11.28
N LYS A 97 5.28 -0.34 -11.22
CA LYS A 97 6.15 -0.56 -12.39
C LYS A 97 6.38 -2.04 -12.74
N GLY A 98 5.83 -2.98 -11.98
CA GLY A 98 6.04 -4.42 -12.14
C GLY A 98 7.39 -4.93 -11.63
N LEU A 99 8.08 -4.17 -10.77
CA LEU A 99 9.39 -4.56 -10.24
C LEU A 99 9.29 -5.75 -9.28
N LEU A 100 8.23 -5.80 -8.46
CA LEU A 100 7.96 -6.96 -7.61
C LEU A 100 7.74 -8.22 -8.46
N ALA A 101 6.84 -8.14 -9.45
CA ALA A 101 6.60 -9.23 -10.40
C ALA A 101 7.90 -9.70 -11.09
N ARG A 102 8.73 -8.77 -11.56
CA ARG A 102 10.01 -9.06 -12.21
C ARG A 102 10.93 -9.87 -11.30
N ASP A 103 11.17 -9.36 -10.09
CA ASP A 103 12.09 -9.96 -9.14
C ASP A 103 11.53 -11.29 -8.60
N PHE A 104 10.20 -11.41 -8.48
CA PHE A 104 9.51 -12.64 -8.08
C PHE A 104 9.68 -13.74 -9.14
N LEU A 105 9.47 -13.40 -10.41
CA LEU A 105 9.61 -14.33 -11.53
C LEU A 105 11.07 -14.76 -11.72
N ASP A 106 12.02 -13.84 -11.59
CA ASP A 106 13.46 -14.11 -11.67
C ASP A 106 13.94 -15.06 -10.56
N GLU A 107 13.59 -14.78 -9.30
CA GLU A 107 13.95 -15.66 -8.18
C GLU A 107 13.28 -17.04 -8.30
N SER A 108 12.02 -17.08 -8.74
CA SER A 108 11.30 -18.34 -8.99
C SER A 108 12.00 -19.19 -10.04
N ALA A 109 12.42 -18.58 -11.16
CA ALA A 109 13.14 -19.28 -12.23
C ALA A 109 14.50 -19.81 -11.77
N LYS A 110 15.24 -19.01 -10.99
CA LYS A 110 16.60 -19.34 -10.53
C LYS A 110 16.64 -20.41 -9.45
N ARG A 111 15.70 -20.39 -8.50
CA ARG A 111 15.77 -21.25 -7.30
C ARG A 111 14.67 -22.28 -7.17
N HIS A 112 13.58 -22.14 -7.93
CA HIS A 112 12.37 -22.95 -7.76
C HIS A 112 11.79 -23.40 -9.11
N ARG A 113 12.58 -24.10 -9.92
CA ARG A 113 12.20 -24.41 -11.31
C ARG A 113 10.85 -25.13 -11.43
N SER A 114 10.58 -26.12 -10.59
CA SER A 114 9.30 -26.87 -10.60
C SER A 114 8.08 -26.04 -10.20
N PHE A 115 8.27 -24.97 -9.41
CA PHE A 115 7.26 -23.95 -9.21
C PHE A 115 7.08 -23.13 -10.48
N TYR A 116 8.20 -22.60 -10.95
CA TYR A 116 8.23 -21.65 -12.03
C TYR A 116 7.56 -22.23 -13.26
N ASP A 117 7.75 -23.49 -13.62
CA ASP A 117 7.12 -24.05 -14.82
C ASP A 117 5.56 -23.96 -14.78
N ARG A 118 4.95 -24.08 -13.60
CA ARG A 118 3.48 -23.98 -13.38
C ARG A 118 2.97 -22.58 -13.08
N LEU A 119 3.87 -21.65 -12.72
CA LEU A 119 3.51 -20.31 -12.28
C LEU A 119 2.88 -19.48 -13.41
N ARG A 120 1.76 -18.83 -13.10
CA ARG A 120 1.11 -17.79 -13.92
C ARG A 120 1.03 -16.51 -13.09
N TYR A 121 1.46 -15.40 -13.65
CA TYR A 121 1.46 -14.10 -12.98
C TYR A 121 0.42 -13.18 -13.63
N VAL A 122 -0.57 -12.74 -12.88
CA VAL A 122 -1.66 -11.90 -13.37
C VAL A 122 -1.56 -10.54 -12.69
N ILE A 123 -1.47 -9.47 -13.47
CA ILE A 123 -1.42 -8.10 -12.95
C ILE A 123 -2.78 -7.43 -13.16
N ILE A 124 -3.37 -6.92 -12.09
CA ILE A 124 -4.58 -6.09 -12.15
C ILE A 124 -4.13 -4.63 -12.13
N GLU A 125 -4.25 -3.96 -13.28
CA GLU A 125 -3.80 -2.59 -13.49
C GLU A 125 -4.72 -1.87 -14.49
N ARG A 126 -5.19 -0.68 -14.12
CA ARG A 126 -6.06 0.17 -14.94
C ARG A 126 -5.29 1.24 -15.71
N SER A 127 -4.14 1.67 -15.19
CA SER A 127 -3.33 2.74 -15.78
C SER A 127 -2.61 2.27 -17.05
N PRO A 128 -2.90 2.85 -18.23
CA PRO A 128 -2.19 2.51 -19.47
C PRO A 128 -0.69 2.82 -19.38
N ALA A 129 -0.33 3.88 -18.66
CA ALA A 129 1.07 4.27 -18.44
C ALA A 129 1.81 3.20 -17.63
N MET A 130 1.24 2.74 -16.51
CA MET A 130 1.84 1.66 -15.70
C MET A 130 1.94 0.35 -16.47
N ARG A 131 0.91 0.00 -17.26
CA ARG A 131 0.99 -1.17 -18.17
C ARG A 131 2.15 -1.07 -19.15
N GLY A 132 2.41 0.12 -19.69
CA GLY A 132 3.59 0.37 -20.52
C GLY A 132 4.90 0.07 -19.79
N SER A 133 5.09 0.63 -18.59
CA SER A 133 6.26 0.37 -17.75
C SER A 133 6.40 -1.12 -17.38
N GLN A 134 5.32 -1.77 -16.99
CA GLN A 134 5.28 -3.19 -16.64
C GLN A 134 5.68 -4.07 -17.84
N ARG A 135 5.15 -3.80 -19.04
CA ARG A 135 5.53 -4.54 -20.25
C ARG A 135 7.02 -4.45 -20.56
N SER A 136 7.60 -3.26 -20.42
CA SER A 136 9.04 -3.07 -20.61
C SER A 136 9.86 -3.83 -19.56
N ASN A 137 9.49 -3.74 -18.28
CA ASN A 137 10.21 -4.41 -17.19
C ASN A 137 10.05 -5.94 -17.18
N LEU A 138 8.96 -6.46 -17.75
CA LEU A 138 8.62 -7.87 -17.79
C LEU A 138 8.85 -8.52 -19.16
N ALA A 139 9.46 -7.79 -20.11
CA ALA A 139 9.68 -8.26 -21.48
C ALA A 139 10.25 -9.70 -21.58
N PRO A 140 11.24 -10.12 -20.76
CA PRO A 140 11.77 -11.48 -20.83
C PRO A 140 10.73 -12.59 -20.59
N TRP A 141 9.65 -12.30 -19.87
CA TRP A 141 8.60 -13.25 -19.54
C TRP A 141 7.40 -13.21 -20.49
N LEU A 142 7.30 -12.20 -21.36
CA LEU A 142 6.21 -12.08 -22.33
C LEU A 142 6.33 -13.07 -23.49
N GLU A 143 7.55 -13.52 -23.78
CA GLU A 143 7.83 -14.55 -24.78
C GLU A 143 7.29 -15.93 -24.36
N VAL A 144 6.94 -16.12 -23.07
CA VAL A 144 6.40 -17.37 -22.55
C VAL A 144 4.86 -17.26 -22.49
N PRO A 145 4.11 -18.00 -23.32
CA PRO A 145 2.65 -17.90 -23.36
C PRO A 145 2.00 -18.11 -21.98
N GLY A 146 1.14 -17.16 -21.59
CA GLY A 146 0.40 -17.20 -20.32
C GLY A 146 1.21 -16.90 -19.07
N ARG A 147 2.54 -16.70 -19.17
CA ARG A 147 3.41 -16.43 -18.01
C ARG A 147 3.01 -15.16 -17.26
N VAL A 148 2.79 -14.09 -18.01
CA VAL A 148 2.32 -12.79 -17.50
C VAL A 148 1.09 -12.38 -18.29
N SER A 149 0.04 -11.95 -17.60
CA SER A 149 -1.18 -11.41 -18.20
C SER A 149 -1.70 -10.22 -17.40
N TRP A 150 -2.59 -9.44 -18.00
CA TRP A 150 -3.15 -8.23 -17.40
C TRP A 150 -4.68 -8.25 -17.44
N LEU A 151 -5.29 -7.77 -16.36
CA LEU A 151 -6.72 -7.51 -16.24
C LEU A 151 -6.95 -6.05 -15.83
N ASN A 152 -8.12 -5.49 -16.16
CA ASN A 152 -8.47 -4.12 -15.78
C ASN A 152 -9.02 -4.08 -14.35
N GLY A 153 -9.67 -5.15 -13.92
CA GLY A 153 -10.22 -5.25 -12.58
C GLY A 153 -10.36 -6.70 -12.10
N LEU A 154 -10.76 -6.85 -10.84
CA LEU A 154 -11.08 -8.16 -10.26
C LEU A 154 -12.31 -8.77 -10.93
N GLU A 155 -13.22 -7.93 -11.41
CA GLU A 155 -14.42 -8.29 -12.16
C GLU A 155 -14.14 -9.02 -13.49
N ASP A 156 -12.92 -8.89 -14.03
CA ASP A 156 -12.51 -9.61 -15.24
C ASP A 156 -12.08 -11.06 -14.96
N LEU A 157 -11.94 -11.44 -13.68
CA LEU A 157 -11.64 -12.82 -13.29
C LEU A 157 -12.89 -13.69 -13.42
N GLN A 158 -12.73 -14.85 -14.05
CA GLN A 158 -13.79 -15.85 -14.08
C GLN A 158 -13.99 -16.45 -12.66
N PRO A 159 -15.23 -16.71 -12.23
CA PRO A 159 -15.48 -17.42 -10.98
C PRO A 159 -14.71 -18.74 -10.92
N ASP A 160 -14.18 -19.08 -9.74
CA ASP A 160 -13.46 -20.32 -9.47
C ASP A 160 -12.27 -20.61 -10.41
N SER A 161 -11.72 -19.60 -11.09
CA SER A 161 -10.65 -19.76 -12.08
C SER A 161 -9.24 -19.65 -11.53
N VAL A 162 -9.09 -19.38 -10.23
CA VAL A 162 -7.81 -19.07 -9.60
C VAL A 162 -7.53 -20.06 -8.48
N VAL A 163 -6.43 -20.79 -8.62
CA VAL A 163 -5.82 -21.55 -7.53
C VAL A 163 -4.42 -20.98 -7.29
N GLY A 164 -4.22 -20.34 -6.13
CA GLY A 164 -2.95 -19.71 -5.80
C GLY A 164 -3.10 -18.58 -4.78
N VAL A 165 -2.44 -17.44 -5.01
CA VAL A 165 -2.37 -16.33 -4.05
C VAL A 165 -2.63 -14.99 -4.72
N MET A 166 -3.11 -14.04 -3.91
CA MET A 166 -3.22 -12.63 -4.29
C MET A 166 -2.26 -11.79 -3.45
N LEU A 167 -1.50 -10.94 -4.11
CA LEU A 167 -0.56 -9.98 -3.54
C LEU A 167 -1.10 -8.58 -3.80
N SER A 168 -0.95 -7.71 -2.82
CA SER A 168 -1.20 -6.29 -2.96
C SER A 168 -0.29 -5.54 -2.00
N ASN A 169 0.72 -4.87 -2.55
CA ASN A 169 1.69 -4.10 -1.78
C ASN A 169 1.41 -2.61 -2.00
N GLU A 170 1.16 -1.86 -0.92
CA GLU A 170 1.00 -0.39 -0.97
C GLU A 170 -0.11 0.11 -1.92
N LEU A 171 -1.16 -0.70 -2.11
CA LEU A 171 -2.36 -0.29 -2.83
C LEU A 171 -3.47 0.20 -1.90
N VAL A 172 -3.72 -0.52 -0.80
CA VAL A 172 -4.89 -0.28 0.07
C VAL A 172 -4.76 1.05 0.83
N ASP A 173 -3.55 1.46 1.15
CA ASP A 173 -3.24 2.77 1.74
C ASP A 173 -3.49 3.94 0.76
N ALA A 174 -3.53 3.68 -0.55
CA ALA A 174 -3.89 4.65 -1.57
C ALA A 174 -5.40 4.71 -1.88
N PHE A 175 -6.23 3.85 -1.26
CA PHE A 175 -7.67 3.89 -1.50
C PHE A 175 -8.32 5.13 -0.87
N PRO A 176 -9.25 5.80 -1.59
CA PRO A 176 -9.99 6.91 -1.03
C PRO A 176 -10.77 6.47 0.22
N VAL A 177 -10.55 7.17 1.33
CA VAL A 177 -11.19 6.84 2.62
C VAL A 177 -12.13 7.93 3.08
N HIS A 178 -13.24 7.54 3.70
CA HIS A 178 -14.06 8.44 4.48
C HIS A 178 -13.39 8.69 5.83
N ARG A 179 -13.30 9.94 6.25
CA ARG A 179 -12.80 10.31 7.58
C ARG A 179 -13.97 10.72 8.44
N ILE A 180 -13.97 10.28 9.70
CA ILE A 180 -14.99 10.65 10.67
C ILE A 180 -14.35 11.23 11.94
N THR A 181 -15.10 12.08 12.62
CA THR A 181 -14.82 12.57 13.97
C THR A 181 -16.07 12.39 14.83
N ILE A 182 -15.91 12.36 16.16
CA ILE A 182 -17.03 12.27 17.09
C ILE A 182 -17.14 13.60 17.83
N GLU A 183 -18.24 14.31 17.62
CA GLU A 183 -18.51 15.61 18.25
C GLU A 183 -19.81 15.53 19.04
N ARG A 184 -19.74 15.84 20.34
CA ARG A 184 -20.91 15.81 21.26
C ARG A 184 -21.71 14.50 21.18
N GLY A 185 -21.02 13.37 20.98
CA GLY A 185 -21.63 12.04 20.87
C GLY A 185 -22.24 11.72 19.50
N GLN A 186 -22.11 12.60 18.52
CA GLN A 186 -22.55 12.37 17.14
C GLN A 186 -21.34 12.08 16.24
N VAL A 187 -21.50 11.12 15.32
CA VAL A 187 -20.49 10.86 14.31
C VAL A 187 -20.64 11.89 13.20
N MET A 188 -19.55 12.59 12.91
CA MET A 188 -19.45 13.59 11.85
C MET A 188 -18.48 13.07 10.80
N GLU A 189 -18.87 13.08 9.54
CA GLU A 189 -17.99 12.83 8.41
C GLU A 189 -17.25 14.13 8.05
N ILE A 190 -15.97 14.00 7.70
CA ILE A 190 -15.13 15.12 7.31
C ILE A 190 -15.27 15.37 5.81
N PHE A 191 -15.70 16.58 5.48
CA PHE A 191 -15.79 17.13 4.15
C PHE A 191 -14.67 18.14 3.91
N VAL A 192 -14.38 18.39 2.64
CA VAL A 192 -13.40 19.35 2.16
C VAL A 192 -14.16 20.45 1.41
N ASP A 193 -13.95 21.69 1.85
CA ASP A 193 -14.47 22.91 1.20
C ASP A 193 -13.30 23.70 0.59
N TYR A 194 -13.61 24.68 -0.26
CA TYR A 194 -12.63 25.55 -0.89
C TYR A 194 -13.07 27.02 -0.79
N GLN A 195 -12.43 27.76 0.12
CA GLN A 195 -12.73 29.16 0.39
C GLN A 195 -11.44 30.00 0.46
N GLY A 196 -11.49 31.23 -0.05
CA GLY A 196 -10.35 32.15 0.02
C GLY A 196 -9.07 31.62 -0.65
N GLY A 197 -9.21 30.74 -1.65
CA GLY A 197 -8.09 30.12 -2.36
C GLY A 197 -7.39 28.98 -1.59
N ARG A 198 -8.05 28.39 -0.60
CA ARG A 198 -7.50 27.30 0.23
C ARG A 198 -8.54 26.23 0.50
N PHE A 199 -8.07 24.99 0.63
CA PHE A 199 -8.89 23.89 1.11
C PHE A 199 -9.02 23.94 2.64
N SER A 200 -10.23 23.74 3.15
CA SER A 200 -10.55 23.59 4.57
C SER A 200 -11.27 22.26 4.82
N ALA A 201 -11.11 21.70 6.01
CA ALA A 201 -11.83 20.49 6.42
C ALA A 201 -12.93 20.86 7.41
N GLU A 202 -14.14 20.38 7.18
CA GLU A 202 -15.33 20.68 7.99
C GLU A 202 -16.10 19.39 8.31
N GLY A 203 -16.68 19.30 9.51
CA GLY A 203 -17.46 18.14 9.94
C GLY A 203 -18.94 18.29 9.62
N ASN A 204 -19.53 17.33 8.92
CA ASN A 204 -20.98 17.23 8.67
C ASN A 204 -21.54 15.97 9.33
N PRO A 205 -22.80 15.95 9.82
CA PRO A 205 -23.40 14.75 10.40
C PRO A 205 -23.28 13.56 9.44
N ALA A 206 -22.63 12.49 9.88
CA ALA A 206 -22.42 11.32 9.05
C ALA A 206 -23.73 10.55 8.89
N VAL A 207 -24.12 10.28 7.65
CA VAL A 207 -25.06 9.19 7.35
C VAL A 207 -24.22 7.94 7.11
N LEU A 208 -23.86 7.23 8.18
CA LEU A 208 -23.20 5.94 8.06
C LEU A 208 -24.18 4.93 7.45
N LEU A 209 -24.08 4.72 6.15
CA LEU A 209 -24.55 3.51 5.50
C LEU A 209 -23.54 2.42 5.84
N CYS A 210 -23.68 1.81 7.01
CA CYS A 210 -23.08 0.50 7.22
C CYS A 210 -23.74 -0.45 6.23
N ALA A 211 -23.01 -0.80 5.17
CA ALA A 211 -23.36 -1.94 4.36
C ALA A 211 -23.06 -3.20 5.18
N ASP A 212 -23.92 -3.50 6.16
CA ASP A 212 -24.29 -4.90 6.36
C ASP A 212 -24.70 -5.36 4.96
N GLY A 213 -24.26 -6.51 4.45
CA GLY A 213 -24.50 -6.97 3.06
C GLY A 213 -25.98 -7.08 2.61
N VAL A 214 -26.91 -6.43 3.31
CA VAL A 214 -28.35 -6.31 3.14
C VAL A 214 -28.81 -4.83 3.08
N GLY A 215 -27.91 -3.83 3.10
CA GLY A 215 -28.26 -2.43 2.79
C GLY A 215 -29.24 -1.77 3.77
N ARG A 216 -29.05 -1.95 5.08
CA ARG A 216 -29.82 -1.22 6.11
C ARG A 216 -28.94 -0.20 6.83
N SER A 217 -29.47 1.01 7.02
CA SER A 217 -28.82 2.05 7.82
C SER A 217 -28.72 1.61 9.29
N VAL A 218 -27.53 1.72 9.86
CA VAL A 218 -27.33 1.52 11.31
C VAL A 218 -27.48 2.88 11.99
N PRO A 219 -28.38 3.03 12.98
CA PRO A 219 -28.51 4.27 13.72
C PRO A 219 -27.18 4.65 14.41
N THR A 220 -26.77 5.91 14.27
CA THR A 220 -25.56 6.48 14.90
C THR A 220 -25.51 6.29 16.42
N SER A 221 -26.66 6.06 17.08
CA SER A 221 -26.76 5.75 18.51
C SER A 221 -26.09 4.44 18.93
N ARG A 222 -25.87 3.48 18.00
CA ARG A 222 -25.16 2.23 18.31
C ARG A 222 -23.64 2.35 18.30
N ILE A 223 -23.09 3.38 17.66
CA ILE A 223 -21.64 3.62 17.60
C ILE A 223 -21.17 4.36 18.85
N ALA A 224 -22.02 5.21 19.43
CA ALA A 224 -21.75 5.94 20.66
C ALA A 224 -21.88 5.10 21.95
N GLY A 225 -22.30 3.83 21.84
CA GLY A 225 -22.59 2.93 22.96
C GLY A 225 -21.68 1.71 22.99
N HIS A 226 -20.41 1.88 23.34
CA HIS A 226 -19.65 0.80 23.96
C HIS A 226 -19.04 1.33 25.25
N ASP A 227 -19.47 0.72 26.35
CA ASP A 227 -18.80 0.79 27.64
C ASP A 227 -17.30 0.63 27.43
N ARG A 228 -16.53 1.56 28.00
CA ARG A 228 -15.06 1.45 28.03
C ARG A 228 -14.70 0.07 28.58
N PRO A 229 -13.90 -0.76 27.89
CA PRO A 229 -13.21 -1.84 28.56
C PRO A 229 -12.36 -1.20 29.67
N ARG A 230 -12.62 -1.57 30.92
CA ARG A 230 -11.72 -1.22 32.02
C ARG A 230 -10.39 -1.91 31.75
N GLY A 231 -9.32 -1.11 31.62
CA GLY A 231 -7.95 -1.60 31.67
C GLY A 231 -7.14 -1.33 30.40
N PHE A 232 -6.75 -0.07 30.19
CA PHE A 232 -5.50 0.31 29.52
C PHE A 232 -5.12 1.70 30.03
N HIS A 233 -4.66 1.75 31.28
CA HIS A 233 -3.95 2.90 31.81
C HIS A 233 -2.44 2.62 31.68
N GLU A 234 -1.72 3.65 31.21
CA GLU A 234 -0.27 3.81 31.21
C GLU A 234 0.52 3.03 30.15
N LEU A 235 0.75 3.69 29.01
CA LEU A 235 2.05 3.76 28.31
C LEU A 235 1.92 4.82 27.21
N GLY A 236 2.27 6.06 27.54
CA GLY A 236 2.09 7.17 26.60
C GLY A 236 2.50 8.54 27.11
N ARG A 237 3.63 8.64 27.81
CA ARG A 237 4.34 9.92 28.05
C ARG A 237 5.84 9.65 28.22
N ASP A 238 6.60 9.69 27.13
CA ASP A 238 7.92 10.34 27.07
C ASP A 238 8.61 10.13 25.71
N TRP A 239 8.26 10.97 24.72
CA TRP A 239 9.00 11.03 23.44
C TRP A 239 9.44 12.44 23.06
N ARG A 240 9.46 13.38 24.01
CA ARG A 240 9.99 14.73 23.77
C ARG A 240 10.80 15.21 24.96
N ARG A 241 12.09 14.87 24.98
CA ARG A 241 13.23 15.69 25.44
C ARG A 241 14.52 14.86 25.46
N GLY A 242 15.58 15.38 24.84
CA GLY A 242 16.95 14.93 25.10
C GLY A 242 17.81 14.79 23.85
N GLY A 243 18.55 15.84 23.50
CA GLY A 243 19.66 15.81 22.54
C GLY A 243 20.87 14.98 23.05
N PRO A 244 21.99 14.99 22.31
CA PRO A 244 22.92 13.87 22.23
C PRO A 244 23.91 13.84 23.39
N ALA A 245 24.15 12.65 23.94
CA ALA A 245 25.27 12.41 24.84
C ALA A 245 26.04 11.16 24.40
N SER A 246 27.35 11.36 24.29
CA SER A 246 28.40 10.44 23.85
C SER A 246 28.64 9.33 24.88
N HIS A 247 28.71 8.08 24.40
CA HIS A 247 29.18 6.97 25.23
C HIS A 247 30.69 6.80 25.09
N ARG A 248 31.38 7.20 26.16
CA ARG A 248 32.79 6.90 26.45
C ARG A 248 32.83 5.51 27.12
N LEU A 249 33.68 4.63 26.60
CA LEU A 249 33.99 3.33 27.18
C LEU A 249 34.67 3.54 28.55
N HIS A 250 34.25 2.78 29.57
CA HIS A 250 35.05 2.57 30.76
C HIS A 250 34.94 1.12 31.24
N GLU A 251 36.12 0.53 31.36
CA GLU A 251 36.46 -0.77 31.91
C GLU A 251 36.00 -0.90 33.37
N SER A 252 35.68 -2.13 33.79
CA SER A 252 35.87 -2.52 35.19
C SER A 252 36.48 -3.92 35.25
N ASN A 253 37.64 -3.95 35.91
CA ASN A 253 38.41 -5.11 36.33
C ASN A 253 37.62 -5.94 37.35
N GLU A 254 37.63 -7.26 37.19
CA GLU A 254 37.67 -8.17 38.33
C GLU A 254 38.80 -9.18 38.15
N PHE A 255 39.77 -9.07 39.05
CA PHE A 255 40.86 -10.02 39.27
C PHE A 255 40.34 -11.16 40.16
N SER A 256 40.68 -12.41 39.81
CA SER A 256 40.88 -13.50 40.77
C SER A 256 41.78 -14.58 40.16
N HIS A 257 42.87 -14.88 40.84
CA HIS A 257 43.97 -15.78 40.47
C HIS A 257 43.61 -17.27 40.49
N GLY A 258 44.29 -18.06 39.66
CA GLY A 258 44.44 -19.51 39.79
C GLY A 258 45.33 -20.12 38.70
N ALA A 259 46.57 -20.48 39.07
CA ALA A 259 47.61 -21.14 38.27
C ALA A 259 47.14 -22.45 37.57
N GLY A 260 47.74 -22.99 36.50
CA GLY A 260 48.96 -22.67 35.76
C GLY A 260 49.29 -23.79 34.75
N ARG A 261 50.32 -23.53 33.92
CA ARG A 261 51.21 -24.46 33.17
C ARG A 261 50.73 -25.18 31.89
N GLY A 262 51.55 -25.03 30.84
CA GLY A 262 51.87 -26.05 29.81
C GLY A 262 51.26 -25.80 28.43
N ALA A 263 51.94 -25.10 27.51
CA ALA A 263 52.96 -25.59 26.57
C ALA A 263 52.40 -26.31 25.30
N MET A 264 52.76 -25.72 24.15
CA MET A 264 52.82 -26.21 22.78
C MET A 264 52.37 -27.65 22.46
N ALA A 265 51.46 -27.78 21.49
CA ALA A 265 51.68 -28.40 20.17
C ALA A 265 50.51 -28.04 19.24
#